data_AF-A0A536DE79-F1
#
_entry.id   AF-A0A536DE79-F1
#
_cell.length_a   1.000
_cell.length_b   1.000
_cell.length_c   1.000
_cell.angle_alpha   90.00
_cell.angle_beta   90.00
_cell.angle_gamma   90.00
#
_symmetry.space_group_name_H-M   'P 1'
#
loop_
_entity.id
_entity.type
_entity.pdbx_description
1 polymer ?
#
loop_
_entity_poly.entity_id
_entity_poly.type
_entity_poly.pdbx_seq_one_letter_code
_entity_poly.pdbx_strand_id
1 'polypeptide(L)' 'VTEGDNRNIMAAQIAKHVFKVPRVVCRIYDPERAEAYEKLGLHTICPTIDGAKRIEKTLLQQ' A
#
# COMPACT_ATOMS: atom_id res chain seq x y z
N VAL A 1 -4.20 -1.60 20.35
CA VAL A 1 -4.28 -1.94 18.91
C VAL A 1 -3.00 -1.44 18.26
N THR A 2 -2.19 -2.28 17.63
CA THR A 2 -0.99 -1.78 16.92
C THR A 2 -1.32 -1.59 15.46
N GLU A 3 -1.17 -0.36 14.95
CA GLU A 3 -1.34 0.02 13.55
C GLU A 3 -0.32 -0.72 12.67
N GLY A 4 -0.69 -1.88 12.10
CA GLY A 4 0.20 -2.71 11.29
C GLY A 4 0.80 -1.97 10.09
N ASP A 5 0.09 -0.98 9.56
CA ASP A 5 0.55 -0.16 8.43
C ASP A 5 1.80 0.65 8.79
N ASN A 6 1.87 1.25 9.98
CA ASN A 6 3.03 2.06 10.37
C ASN A 6 4.32 1.24 10.39
N ARG A 7 4.25 -0.03 10.81
CA ARG A 7 5.40 -0.95 10.79
C ARG A 7 5.82 -1.28 9.36
N ASN A 8 4.86 -1.55 8.48
CA ASN A 8 5.14 -1.83 7.08
C ASN A 8 5.75 -0.60 6.38
N ILE A 9 5.18 0.57 6.61
CA ILE A 9 5.67 1.84 6.07
C ILE A 9 7.10 2.10 6.53
N MET A 10 7.36 2.01 7.84
CA MET A 10 8.69 2.22 8.40
C MET A 10 9.71 1.23 7.80
N ALA A 11 9.39 -0.06 7.77
CA ALA A 11 10.27 -1.08 7.21
C ALA A 11 10.56 -0.83 5.72
N ALA A 12 9.53 -0.46 4.94
CA ALA A 12 9.66 -0.19 3.52
C ALA A 12 10.49 1.08 3.24
N GLN A 13 10.30 2.13 4.05
CA GLN A 13 11.10 3.35 3.99
C GLN A 13 12.57 3.06 4.33
N ILE A 14 12.85 2.25 5.36
CA ILE A 14 14.22 1.82 5.70
C ILE A 14 14.83 1.02 4.52
N ALA A 15 14.11 0.05 3.97
CA ALA A 15 14.60 -0.74 2.83
C ALA A 15 14.94 0.14 1.62
N LYS A 16 14.07 1.11 1.29
CA LYS A 16 14.26 1.99 0.13
C LYS A 16 15.34 3.05 0.35
N HIS A 17 15.32 3.73 1.50
CA HIS A 17 16.17 4.90 1.72
C HIS A 17 17.49 4.60 2.41
N VAL A 18 17.53 3.62 3.32
CA VAL A 18 18.76 3.24 4.04
C VAL A 18 19.51 2.18 3.25
N PHE A 19 18.85 1.07 2.94
CA PHE A 19 19.49 -0.07 2.25
C PHE A 19 19.49 0.03 0.72
N LYS A 20 18.89 1.09 0.16
CA LYS A 20 18.87 1.38 -1.29
C LYS A 20 18.31 0.22 -2.13
N VAL A 21 17.35 -0.54 -1.58
CA VAL A 21 16.71 -1.63 -2.31
C VAL A 21 15.99 -1.06 -3.53
N PRO A 22 16.25 -1.54 -4.76
CA PRO A 22 15.77 -0.91 -5.99
C PRO A 22 14.26 -1.05 -6.18
N ARG A 23 13.63 -2.07 -5.58
CA ARG A 23 12.19 -2.33 -5.67
C ARG A 23 11.65 -2.68 -4.29
N VAL A 24 10.79 -1.83 -3.76
CA VAL A 24 10.13 -2.00 -2.46
C VAL A 24 8.63 -1.77 -2.65
N VAL A 25 7.83 -2.64 -2.05
CA VAL A 25 6.36 -2.55 -2.03
C VAL A 25 5.90 -2.56 -0.57
N CYS A 26 4.94 -1.70 -0.25
CA CYS A 26 4.38 -1.57 1.09
C CYS A 26 2.87 -1.87 1.09
N ARG A 27 2.42 -2.80 1.92
CA ARG A 27 0.99 -3.03 2.10
C ARG A 27 0.42 -2.04 3.11
N ILE A 28 -0.61 -1.29 2.72
CA ILE A 28 -1.31 -0.31 3.55
C ILE A 28 -2.83 -0.54 3.43
N TYR A 29 -3.54 -0.73 4.53
CA TYR A 29 -4.99 -0.97 4.50
C TYR A 29 -5.80 0.31 4.29
N ASP A 30 -5.33 1.41 4.87
CA ASP A 30 -5.97 2.71 4.76
C ASP A 30 -5.76 3.31 3.35
N PRO A 31 -6.85 3.55 2.57
CA PRO A 31 -6.75 4.07 1.21
C PRO A 31 -6.07 5.45 1.12
N GLU A 32 -6.37 6.36 2.05
CA GLU A 32 -5.84 7.73 2.05
C GLU A 32 -4.34 7.72 2.33
N ARG A 33 -3.90 6.91 3.30
CA ARG A 33 -2.48 6.69 3.56
C ARG A 33 -1.79 6.03 2.38
N ALA A 34 -2.39 5.01 1.75
CA ALA A 34 -1.82 4.35 0.58
C ALA A 34 -1.54 5.37 -0.54
N GLU A 35 -2.51 6.21 -0.87
CA GLU A 35 -2.34 7.26 -1.88
C GLU A 35 -1.28 8.29 -1.48
N ALA A 36 -1.26 8.72 -0.21
CA ALA A 36 -0.26 9.66 0.28
C ALA A 36 1.17 9.12 0.13
N TYR A 37 1.41 7.86 0.52
CA TYR A 37 2.73 7.24 0.41
C TYR A 37 3.13 6.92 -1.05
N GLU A 38 2.17 6.59 -1.91
CA GLU A 38 2.42 6.44 -3.35
C GLU A 38 2.96 7.74 -3.96
N LYS A 39 2.35 8.88 -3.62
CA LYS A 39 2.81 10.22 -4.06
C LYS A 39 4.20 10.58 -3.53
N LEU A 40 4.57 10.06 -2.36
CA LEU A 40 5.92 10.17 -1.80
C LEU A 40 6.92 9.18 -2.42
N GLY A 41 6.49 8.40 -3.42
CA GLY A 41 7.34 7.49 -4.18
C GLY A 41 7.52 6.11 -3.54
N LEU A 42 6.73 5.76 -2.52
CA LEU A 42 6.70 4.40 -2.00
C LEU A 42 5.60 3.61 -2.72
N HIS A 43 5.93 2.55 -3.44
CA HIS A 43 4.89 1.74 -4.08
C HIS A 43 4.06 1.01 -3.04
N THR A 44 2.74 1.14 -3.14
CA THR A 44 1.77 0.62 -2.18
C THR A 44 0.82 -0.38 -2.82
N ILE A 45 0.38 -1.33 -2.00
CA ILE A 45 -0.76 -2.20 -2.32
C ILE A 45 -1.80 -1.99 -1.22
N CYS A 46 -3.02 -1.66 -1.62
CA CYS A 46 -4.13 -1.43 -0.70
C CYS A 46 -5.23 -2.49 -0.89
N PRO A 47 -5.27 -3.53 -0.02
CA PRO A 47 -6.28 -4.57 -0.11
C PRO A 47 -7.71 -4.05 -0.08
N THR A 48 -7.96 -2.93 0.60
CA THR A 48 -9.27 -2.27 0.67
C THR A 48 -9.71 -1.76 -0.70
N ILE A 49 -8.83 -1.05 -1.40
CA ILE A 49 -9.09 -0.56 -2.77
C ILE A 49 -9.21 -1.74 -3.73
N ASP A 50 -8.30 -2.69 -3.66
CA ASP A 50 -8.27 -3.85 -4.57
C ASP A 50 -9.51 -4.73 -4.39
N GLY A 51 -9.95 -4.93 -3.15
CA GLY A 51 -11.19 -5.63 -2.83
C GLY A 51 -12.42 -4.93 -3.38
N ALA A 52 -12.53 -3.61 -3.18
CA ALA A 52 -13.63 -2.81 -3.73
C ALA A 52 -13.69 -2.88 -5.26
N LYS A 53 -12.54 -2.70 -5.94
CA LYS A 53 -12.44 -2.83 -7.41
C LYS A 53 -12.80 -4.23 -7.90
N ARG A 54 -12.43 -5.28 -7.15
CA ARG A 54 -12.78 -6.66 -7.51
C ARG A 54 -14.29 -6.86 -7.45
N ILE A 55 -14.94 -6.37 -6.39
CA ILE A 55 -16.39 -6.45 -6.23
C ILE A 55 -17.10 -5.70 -7.36
N GLU A 56 -16.70 -4.45 -7.61
CA GLU A 56 -17.24 -3.63 -8.71
C GLU A 56 -17.15 -4.38 -10.05
N LYS A 57 -15.97 -4.92 -10.37
CA LYS A 57 -15.76 -5.69 -11.60
C LYS A 57 -16.70 -6.90 -11.69
N THR A 58 -16.89 -7.64 -10.60
CA THR A 58 -17.79 -8.81 -10.59
C THR A 58 -19.27 -8.41 -10.77
N LEU A 59 -19.66 -7.22 -10.32
CA LEU A 59 -21.03 -6.71 -10.50
C LEU A 59 -21.29 -6.18 -11.91
N LEU A 60 -20.30 -5.55 -12.54
CA LEU A 60 -20.43 -4.94 -13.87
C LEU A 60 -20.19 -5.91 -15.04
N GLN A 61 -19.64 -7.10 -14.77
CA GLN A 61 -19.39 -8.14 -15.78
C GLN A 61 -20.52 -9.19 -15.86
N GLN A 62 -21.70 -8.88 -15.31
CA GLN A 62 -22.94 -9.65 -15.47
C GLN A 62 -23.85 -9.03 -16.52
#